data_AF-A0A2P4EQV3-F1
#
_entry.id   AF-A0A2P4EQV3-F1
#
_cell.length_a   1.000
_cell.length_b   1.000
_cell.length_c   1.000
_cell.angle_alpha   90.00
_cell.angle_beta   90.00
_cell.angle_gamma   90.00
#
_symmetry.space_group_name_H-M   'P 1'
#
loop_
_entity.id
_entity.type
_entity.pdbx_description
1 polymer ?
#
loop_
_entity_poly.entity_id
_entity_poly.type
_entity_poly.pdbx_seq_one_letter_code
_entity_poly.pdbx_strand_id
1 'polypeptide(L)'
;MMLSDLLVTRLPVGLNRTLTHERRAQVAGFGIVAQEACWQLRQGISPLVRREGVCSRNLWVLDTRLDSKLPWVAPFLKALRF
;
A
#
# COMPACT_ATOMS: atom_id res chain seq x y z
N MET A 1 -17.36 -2.70 -16.54
CA MET A 1 -16.94 -3.71 -15.55
C MET A 1 -16.91 -3.04 -14.16
N MET A 2 -17.67 -3.58 -13.21
CA MET A 2 -17.77 -3.08 -11.83
C MET A 2 -16.74 -3.84 -10.97
N LEU A 3 -15.85 -3.12 -10.28
CA LEU A 3 -14.88 -3.74 -9.36
C LEU A 3 -15.45 -3.64 -7.94
N SER A 4 -16.03 -4.73 -7.45
CA SER A 4 -16.53 -4.85 -6.07
C SER A 4 -15.44 -5.33 -5.11
N ASP A 5 -14.51 -6.13 -5.62
CA ASP A 5 -13.48 -6.80 -4.84
C ASP A 5 -12.10 -6.44 -5.41
N LEU A 6 -11.22 -5.96 -4.52
CA LEU A 6 -9.82 -5.75 -4.82
C LEU A 6 -8.98 -6.69 -3.95
N LEU A 7 -8.14 -7.49 -4.58
CA LEU A 7 -7.20 -8.37 -3.91
C LEU A 7 -5.78 -7.83 -4.05
N VAL A 8 -5.13 -7.55 -2.93
CA VAL A 8 -3.71 -7.20 -2.84
C VAL A 8 -2.99 -8.40 -2.23
N THR A 9 -2.27 -9.15 -3.06
CA THR A 9 -1.57 -10.37 -2.62
C THR A 9 -0.31 -10.07 -1.81
N ARG A 10 0.25 -8.87 -1.95
CA ARG A 10 1.48 -8.44 -1.26
C ARG A 10 1.60 -6.91 -1.27
N LEU A 11 2.09 -6.33 -0.17
CA LEU A 11 2.46 -4.92 -0.10
C LEU A 11 3.59 -4.61 -1.10
N PRO A 12 3.50 -3.51 -1.86
CA PRO A 12 4.43 -3.13 -2.94
C PRO A 12 5.75 -2.54 -2.40
N VAL A 13 6.40 -3.25 -1.49
CA VAL A 13 7.64 -2.86 -0.82
C VAL A 13 8.84 -3.31 -1.64
N GLY A 14 9.79 -2.41 -1.89
CA GLY A 14 11.05 -2.72 -2.58
C GLY A 14 10.92 -2.89 -4.10
N LEU A 15 9.87 -2.34 -4.71
CA LEU A 15 9.69 -2.34 -6.16
C LEU A 15 10.62 -1.35 -6.87
N ASN A 16 10.96 -0.23 -6.21
CA ASN A 16 11.88 0.77 -6.75
C ASN A 16 13.34 0.38 -6.44
N ARG A 17 14.12 0.13 -7.49
CA ARG A 17 15.55 -0.22 -7.43
C ARG A 17 16.45 0.81 -8.12
N THR A 18 15.97 2.03 -8.25
CA THR A 18 16.77 3.11 -8.86
C THR A 18 17.86 3.56 -7.90
N LEU A 19 19.02 3.95 -8.42
CA LEU A 19 20.13 4.49 -7.62
C LEU A 19 19.70 5.65 -6.72
N THR A 20 18.81 6.51 -7.21
CA THR A 20 18.25 7.64 -6.45
C THR A 20 17.36 7.16 -5.30
N HIS A 21 16.58 6.10 -5.49
CA HIS A 21 15.78 5.52 -4.41
C HIS A 21 16.67 4.85 -3.37
N GLU A 22 17.63 4.05 -3.79
CA GLU A 22 18.60 3.39 -2.90
C GLU A 22 19.36 4.41 -2.07
N ARG A 23 19.84 5.50 -2.70
CA ARG A 23 20.53 6.57 -1.97
C ARG A 23 19.64 7.23 -0.92
N ARG A 24 18.36 7.50 -1.24
CA ARG A 24 17.40 8.06 -0.27
C ARG A 24 17.13 7.09 0.88
N ALA A 25 16.96 5.79 0.58
CA ALA A 25 16.76 4.76 1.59
C ALA A 25 18.00 4.57 2.49
N GLN A 26 19.22 4.71 1.95
CA GLN A 26 20.44 4.68 2.75
C GLN A 26 20.54 5.87 3.70
N VAL A 27 20.15 7.07 3.25
CA VAL A 27 20.27 8.30 4.05
C VAL A 27 19.15 8.43 5.08
N ALA A 28 17.90 8.15 4.70
CA ALA A 28 16.72 8.38 5.53
C ALA A 28 16.09 7.08 6.10
N GLY A 29 16.67 5.93 5.78
CA GLY A 29 16.23 4.63 6.25
C GLY A 29 15.01 4.06 5.53
N PHE A 30 14.50 2.95 6.07
CA PHE A 30 13.40 2.17 5.48
C PHE A 30 12.06 2.91 5.45
N GLY A 31 11.91 4.00 6.21
CA GLY A 31 10.70 4.84 6.19
C GLY A 31 10.36 5.36 4.80
N ILE A 32 11.37 5.70 3.98
CA ILE A 32 11.17 6.13 2.58
C ILE A 32 10.58 5.00 1.73
N VAL A 33 11.10 3.78 1.89
CA VAL A 33 10.61 2.59 1.19
C VAL A 33 9.15 2.34 1.55
N ALA A 34 8.81 2.43 2.84
CA ALA A 34 7.45 2.24 3.33
C ALA A 34 6.48 3.33 2.83
N GLN A 35 6.90 4.59 2.80
CA GLN A 35 6.07 5.69 2.29
C GLN A 35 5.78 5.56 0.80
N GLU A 36 6.79 5.26 -0.01
CA GLU A 36 6.61 5.06 -1.46
C GLU A 36 5.69 3.87 -1.76
N ALA A 37 5.92 2.75 -1.07
CA ALA A 37 5.06 1.57 -1.17
C ALA A 37 3.61 1.87 -0.72
N CYS A 38 3.42 2.65 0.34
CA CYS A 38 2.09 3.08 0.78
C CYS A 38 1.40 3.99 -0.26
N TRP A 39 2.15 4.88 -0.91
CA TRP A 39 1.63 5.69 -2.00
C TRP A 39 1.17 4.83 -3.18
N GLN A 40 1.98 3.84 -3.60
CA GLN A 40 1.60 2.90 -4.65
C GLN A 40 0.37 2.07 -4.29
N LEU A 41 0.27 1.61 -3.04
CA LEU A 41 -0.91 0.90 -2.53
C LEU A 41 -2.18 1.76 -2.65
N ARG A 42 -2.13 3.04 -2.27
CA ARG A 42 -3.28 3.96 -2.39
C ARG A 42 -3.71 4.17 -3.84
N GLN A 43 -2.76 4.20 -4.78
CA GLN A 43 -3.10 4.27 -6.21
C GLN A 43 -3.81 2.99 -6.66
N GLY A 44 -3.34 1.82 -6.23
CA GLY A 44 -4.00 0.55 -6.53
C GLY A 44 -5.41 0.42 -5.95
N ILE A 45 -5.68 1.05 -4.80
CA ILE A 45 -7.01 1.05 -4.14
C ILE A 45 -7.96 2.11 -4.73
N SER A 46 -7.44 3.16 -5.35
CA SER A 46 -8.26 4.27 -5.86
C SER A 46 -9.42 3.86 -6.79
N PRO A 47 -9.26 2.88 -7.70
CA PRO A 47 -10.37 2.40 -8.53
C PRO A 47 -11.56 1.82 -7.74
N LEU A 48 -11.31 1.26 -6.54
CA LEU A 48 -12.35 0.74 -5.65
C LEU A 48 -13.12 1.87 -4.94
N VAL A 49 -12.43 2.96 -4.58
CA VAL A 49 -12.98 4.04 -3.73
C VAL A 49 -13.78 5.08 -4.52
N ARG A 50 -13.43 5.33 -5.79
CA ARG A 50 -13.90 6.51 -6.54
C ARG A 50 -15.22 6.39 -7.30
N ARG A 51 -15.93 5.25 -7.26
CA ARG A 51 -17.20 5.10 -7.98
C ARG A 51 -18.42 5.13 -7.06
N GLU A 52 -19.19 6.21 -7.14
CA GLU A 52 -20.50 6.36 -6.49
C GLU A 52 -21.47 5.26 -6.99
N GLY A 53 -22.29 4.70 -6.08
CA GLY A 53 -23.30 3.70 -6.41
C GLY A 53 -22.94 2.22 -6.15
N VAL A 54 -21.71 1.90 -5.76
CA VAL A 54 -21.32 0.53 -5.36
C VAL A 54 -21.62 0.30 -3.88
N CYS A 55 -22.63 -0.52 -3.57
CA CYS A 55 -23.09 -0.80 -2.19
C CYS A 55 -22.09 -1.61 -1.34
N SER A 56 -21.17 -2.36 -1.96
CA SER A 56 -20.20 -3.19 -1.24
C SER A 56 -18.84 -3.15 -1.92
N ARG A 57 -17.81 -2.78 -1.15
CA ARG A 57 -16.43 -2.62 -1.59
C ARG A 57 -15.56 -3.45 -0.66
N ASN A 58 -15.02 -4.55 -1.17
CA ASN A 58 -14.17 -5.43 -0.38
C ASN A 58 -12.72 -5.22 -0.78
N LEU A 59 -11.87 -4.87 0.19
CA LEU A 59 -10.43 -4.91 0.02
C LEU A 59 -9.88 -6.09 0.82
N TRP A 60 -9.20 -7.00 0.12
CA TRP A 60 -8.50 -8.13 0.70
C TRP A 60 -7.00 -7.89 0.59
N VAL A 61 -6.28 -7.81 1.71
CA VAL A 61 -4.81 -7.68 1.71
C VAL A 61 -4.21 -8.94 2.35
N LEU A 62 -3.58 -9.78 1.53
CA LEU A 62 -3.00 -11.06 1.94
C LEU A 62 -1.51 -10.93 2.29
N ASP A 63 -1.17 -9.99 3.16
CA ASP A 63 0.22 -9.75 3.54
C ASP A 63 0.40 -9.76 5.06
N THR A 64 1.02 -10.81 5.57
CA THR A 64 1.28 -11.03 7.01
C THR A 64 2.16 -9.95 7.63
N ARG A 65 2.87 -9.15 6.83
CA ARG A 65 3.66 -8.03 7.34
C ARG A 65 2.78 -6.96 7.98
N LEU A 66 1.50 -6.85 7.60
CA LEU A 66 0.55 -5.95 8.24
C LEU A 66 0.37 -6.25 9.74
N ASP A 67 0.55 -7.52 10.15
CA ASP A 67 0.39 -7.96 11.53
C ASP A 67 1.67 -7.83 12.36
N SER A 68 2.80 -7.52 11.73
CA SER A 68 4.13 -7.55 12.36
C SER A 68 4.36 -6.52 13.47
N LYS A 69 3.42 -5.59 13.69
CA LYS A 69 3.51 -4.45 14.65
C LYS A 69 4.76 -3.57 14.45
N LEU A 70 5.49 -3.72 13.34
CA LEU A 70 6.67 -2.93 13.05
C LEU A 70 6.26 -1.48 12.73
N PRO A 71 7.04 -0.46 13.15
CA PRO A 71 6.67 0.95 12.95
C PRO A 71 6.43 1.33 11.49
N TRP A 72 7.18 0.73 10.56
CA TRP A 72 7.07 1.00 9.12
C TRP A 72 5.73 0.55 8.51
N VAL A 73 4.97 -0.28 9.21
CA VAL A 73 3.67 -0.80 8.78
C VAL A 73 2.53 0.19 9.05
N ALA A 74 2.69 1.09 10.04
CA ALA A 74 1.67 2.04 10.46
C ALA A 74 1.05 2.88 9.31
N PRO A 75 1.84 3.37 8.31
CA PRO A 75 1.28 4.10 7.17
C PRO A 75 0.30 3.25 6.32
N PHE A 76 0.55 1.95 6.19
CA PHE A 76 -0.32 1.03 5.46
C PHE A 76 -1.63 0.80 6.21
N LEU A 77 -1.55 0.52 7.51
CA LEU A 77 -2.74 0.38 8.36
C LEU A 77 -3.62 1.63 8.33
N LYS A 78 -3.01 2.82 8.31
CA LYS A 78 -3.74 4.08 8.15
C LYS A 78 -4.38 4.22 6.77
N ALA A 79 -3.72 3.74 5.71
CA ALA A 79 -4.25 3.80 4.34
C ALA A 79 -5.40 2.81 4.09
N LEU A 80 -5.48 1.74 4.87
CA LEU A 80 -6.48 0.67 4.75
C LEU A 80 -7.75 0.91 5.59
N ARG A 81 -7.80 2.01 6.36
CA ARG A 81 -8.99 2.45 7.09
C ARG A 81 -9.80 3.41 6.21
N PHE A 82 -10.74 2.88 5.44
CA PHE A 82 -11.69 3.64 4.62
C PHE A 82 -13.10 3.07 4.77
#